data_AF-D7VSZ3-F1
#
_entry.id   AF-D7VSZ3-F1
#
_cell.length_a   1.000
_cell.length_b   1.000
_cell.length_c   1.000
_cell.angle_alpha   90.00
_cell.angle_beta   90.00
_cell.angle_gamma   90.00
#
_symmetry.space_group_name_H-M   'P 1'
#
loop_
_entity.id
_entity.type
_entity.pdbx_description
1 polymer ?
#
loop_
_entity_poly.entity_id
_entity_poly.type
_entity_poly.pdbx_seq_one_letter_code
_entity_poly.pdbx_strand_id
1 'polypeptide(L)'
;MRHLAYGINYTILLTDEEIRNPFIVLDDVFRSNSSCFQMQERLWDLVTVAMRPNYWMHYDSPLEICNLYTSIVRLVEAGWLISQIRPAKEQKATLSDKFMTREPHQKRTFIKPIEQHTVLNAYKVMLQSYKEDKFFSLRIDLFEFLFEGLHPTCVDYSPSLSEYLVDRYHCLSRLIDALYMIHDQEKRRESSEEDLLILEKYQKDDTSGIRQTDIYRHQLADMFTYSKKEDLRQALSSSYEVLYHKDFWKYHHDPANVLYYFHDFEFIMDRSYVFLKESLLKNTAPDQEWGIPDNILQEMESLHLKENKRPLKYLKEMFDIRTLKEWKSELANWQEAVLSNKKIPYDQKTTYKEVRQFLTGLIEFIELIPYEPEVRI
;
A
#
# COMPACT_ATOMS: atom_id res chain seq x y z
N MET A 1 10.80 -4.07 -4.88
CA MET A 1 9.81 -2.99 -4.99
C MET A 1 10.44 -1.66 -4.61
N ARG A 2 11.13 -1.03 -5.57
CA ARG A 2 12.16 -0.02 -5.27
C ARG A 2 11.63 1.42 -5.26
N HIS A 3 10.46 1.65 -5.85
CA HIS A 3 9.88 2.99 -5.99
C HIS A 3 9.20 3.49 -4.72
N LEU A 4 8.51 2.61 -3.99
CA LEU A 4 7.81 2.95 -2.75
C LEU A 4 8.80 3.20 -1.60
N ALA A 5 8.80 4.43 -1.09
CA ALA A 5 9.30 4.73 0.24
C ALA A 5 8.31 4.14 1.25
N TYR A 6 8.42 2.84 1.49
CA TYR A 6 7.83 2.23 2.68
C TYR A 6 8.43 2.79 3.98
N GLY A 7 9.34 3.77 3.93
CA GLY A 7 10.00 4.41 5.07
C GLY A 7 9.26 5.57 5.72
N ILE A 8 8.03 5.88 5.31
CA ILE A 8 7.25 7.01 5.86
C ILE A 8 6.05 6.49 6.67
N ASN A 9 5.79 7.12 7.82
CA ASN A 9 4.68 6.78 8.71
C ASN A 9 3.36 7.40 8.22
N TYR A 10 2.73 6.80 7.21
CA TYR A 10 1.41 7.17 6.68
C TYR A 10 0.56 5.93 6.44
N THR A 11 -0.76 6.02 6.46
CA THR A 11 -1.68 4.89 6.25
C THR A 11 -1.99 4.67 4.77
N ILE A 12 -1.91 3.43 4.27
CA ILE A 12 -2.15 3.08 2.87
C ILE A 12 -3.50 2.39 2.63
N LEU A 13 -3.98 1.56 3.56
CA LEU A 13 -5.17 0.71 3.33
C LEU A 13 -6.43 1.24 4.01
N LEU A 14 -6.30 2.09 5.04
CA LEU A 14 -7.46 2.63 5.74
C LEU A 14 -8.26 3.61 4.86
N THR A 15 -9.59 3.56 5.00
CA THR A 15 -10.52 4.55 4.46
C THR A 15 -10.52 5.82 5.31
N ASP A 16 -11.05 6.94 4.79
CA ASP A 16 -11.15 8.18 5.57
C ASP A 16 -12.03 8.03 6.83
N GLU A 17 -13.06 7.17 6.76
CA GLU A 17 -13.90 6.82 7.92
C GLU A 17 -13.08 6.08 8.98
N GLU A 18 -12.28 5.10 8.58
CA GLU A 18 -11.42 4.32 9.48
C GLU A 18 -10.26 5.16 10.04
N ILE A 19 -9.75 6.13 9.29
CA ILE A 19 -8.74 7.07 9.81
C ILE A 19 -9.35 7.95 10.89
N ARG A 20 -10.60 8.41 10.73
CA ARG A 20 -11.33 9.21 11.73
C ARG A 20 -11.69 8.40 12.97
N ASN A 21 -11.98 7.11 12.79
CA ASN A 21 -12.28 6.20 13.88
C ASN A 21 -11.61 4.83 13.69
N PRO A 22 -10.33 4.69 14.09
CA PRO A 22 -9.58 3.44 13.88
C PRO A 22 -10.10 2.27 14.72
N PHE A 23 -10.94 2.53 15.72
CA PHE A 23 -11.59 1.47 16.49
C PHE A 23 -12.61 0.67 15.67
N ILE A 24 -13.17 1.25 14.59
CA ILE A 24 -14.07 0.53 13.68
C ILE A 24 -13.37 -0.69 13.05
N VAL A 25 -12.08 -0.59 12.77
CA VAL A 25 -11.29 -1.71 12.23
C VAL A 25 -11.15 -2.83 13.26
N LEU A 26 -10.90 -2.47 14.52
CA LEU A 26 -10.81 -3.43 15.61
C LEU A 26 -12.15 -4.15 15.80
N ASP A 27 -13.25 -3.40 15.79
CA ASP A 27 -14.60 -3.95 15.82
C ASP A 27 -14.84 -4.89 14.63
N ASP A 28 -14.54 -4.48 13.40
CA ASP A 28 -14.73 -5.31 12.21
C ASP A 28 -13.95 -6.65 12.29
N VAL A 29 -12.71 -6.58 12.78
CA VAL A 29 -11.83 -7.76 12.89
C VAL A 29 -12.20 -8.67 14.07
N PHE A 30 -12.61 -8.11 15.22
CA PHE A 30 -12.74 -8.87 16.47
C PHE A 30 -14.17 -9.01 17.01
N ARG A 31 -15.17 -8.31 16.46
CA ARG A 31 -16.55 -8.26 17.00
C ARG A 31 -17.18 -9.62 17.24
N SER A 32 -16.93 -10.58 16.36
CA SER A 32 -17.51 -11.93 16.45
C SER A 32 -16.59 -12.96 17.12
N ASN A 33 -15.41 -12.53 17.57
CA ASN A 33 -14.34 -13.41 18.00
C ASN A 33 -14.12 -13.33 19.51
N SER A 34 -14.09 -14.49 20.17
CA SER A 34 -13.80 -14.60 21.61
C SER A 34 -12.29 -14.56 21.93
N SER A 35 -11.44 -14.42 20.91
CA SER A 35 -9.99 -14.31 21.05
C SER A 35 -9.35 -13.72 19.78
N CYS A 36 -8.08 -13.34 19.89
CA CYS A 36 -7.25 -12.91 18.76
C CYS A 36 -6.77 -14.07 17.84
N PHE A 37 -7.06 -15.32 18.21
CA PHE A 37 -6.52 -16.53 17.57
C PHE A 37 -6.72 -16.57 16.07
N GLN A 38 -7.93 -16.26 15.57
CA GLN A 38 -8.19 -16.28 14.13
C GLN A 38 -7.28 -15.32 13.34
N MET A 39 -7.01 -14.13 13.88
CA MET A 39 -6.11 -13.18 13.20
C MET A 39 -4.64 -13.62 13.30
N GLN A 40 -4.25 -14.27 14.40
CA GLN A 40 -2.93 -14.87 14.54
C GLN A 40 -2.72 -16.04 13.57
N GLU A 41 -3.74 -16.88 13.34
CA GLU A 41 -3.70 -17.94 12.32
C GLU A 41 -3.57 -17.35 10.91
N ARG A 42 -4.32 -16.28 10.58
CA ARG A 42 -4.17 -15.57 9.30
C ARG A 42 -2.76 -14.99 9.10
N LEU A 43 -2.13 -14.50 10.17
CA LEU A 43 -0.73 -14.07 10.14
C LEU A 43 0.21 -15.27 9.93
N TRP A 44 -0.05 -16.38 10.59
CA TRP A 44 0.74 -17.61 10.43
C TRP A 44 0.63 -18.18 9.02
N ASP A 45 -0.54 -18.09 8.39
CA ASP A 45 -0.76 -18.45 7.00
C ASP A 45 0.13 -17.63 6.06
N LEU A 46 0.19 -16.31 6.25
CA LEU A 46 1.05 -15.43 5.45
C LEU A 46 2.54 -15.79 5.61
N VAL A 47 2.98 -16.06 6.86
CA VAL A 47 4.35 -16.52 7.15
C VAL A 47 4.62 -17.89 6.51
N THR A 48 3.66 -18.81 6.55
CA THR A 48 3.78 -20.14 5.95
C THR A 48 3.92 -20.07 4.44
N VAL A 49 3.12 -19.19 3.81
CA VAL A 49 3.21 -18.90 2.36
C VAL A 49 4.59 -18.36 2.00
N ALA A 50 5.16 -17.47 2.81
CA ALA A 50 6.52 -16.97 2.60
C ALA A 50 7.62 -18.03 2.77
N MET A 51 7.44 -18.98 3.69
CA MET A 51 8.46 -20.00 4.01
C MET A 51 8.45 -21.20 3.06
N ARG A 52 7.30 -21.49 2.43
CA ARG A 52 7.10 -22.71 1.65
C ARG A 52 6.81 -22.34 0.20
N PRO A 53 7.73 -22.64 -0.73
CA PRO A 53 7.52 -22.38 -2.15
C PRO A 53 6.20 -22.95 -2.64
N ASN A 54 5.44 -22.14 -3.38
CA ASN A 54 4.13 -22.49 -3.96
C ASN A 54 3.04 -22.88 -2.95
N TYR A 55 3.22 -22.63 -1.65
CA TYR A 55 2.21 -22.98 -0.66
C TYR A 55 0.91 -22.19 -0.85
N TRP A 56 0.98 -21.00 -1.45
CA TRP A 56 -0.17 -20.22 -1.87
C TRP A 56 -1.14 -21.00 -2.80
N MET A 57 -0.68 -22.04 -3.51
CA MET A 57 -1.53 -22.85 -4.39
C MET A 57 -2.54 -23.73 -3.63
N HIS A 58 -2.47 -23.80 -2.30
CA HIS A 58 -3.50 -24.44 -1.47
C HIS A 58 -4.77 -23.57 -1.32
N TYR A 59 -4.69 -22.31 -1.73
CA TYR A 59 -5.78 -21.34 -1.72
C TYR A 59 -6.48 -21.30 -3.08
N ASP A 60 -7.71 -20.81 -3.13
CA ASP A 60 -8.48 -20.80 -4.38
C ASP A 60 -7.85 -19.86 -5.41
N SER A 61 -7.15 -18.82 -4.96
CA SER A 61 -6.46 -17.84 -5.82
C SER A 61 -5.41 -17.04 -5.06
N PRO A 62 -4.42 -16.45 -5.76
CA PRO A 62 -3.47 -15.50 -5.15
C PRO A 62 -4.15 -14.34 -4.42
N LEU A 63 -5.32 -13.91 -4.89
CA LEU A 63 -6.11 -12.84 -4.25
C LEU A 63 -6.46 -13.16 -2.80
N GLU A 64 -6.64 -14.43 -2.43
CA GLU A 64 -6.92 -14.80 -1.04
C GLU A 64 -5.75 -14.44 -0.12
N ILE A 65 -4.50 -14.69 -0.57
CA ILE A 65 -3.29 -14.31 0.17
C ILE A 65 -3.17 -12.79 0.25
N CYS A 66 -3.45 -12.07 -0.85
CA CYS A 66 -3.50 -10.62 -0.82
C CYS A 66 -4.53 -10.10 0.19
N ASN A 67 -5.71 -10.72 0.28
CA ASN A 67 -6.74 -10.35 1.25
C ASN A 67 -6.34 -10.65 2.70
N LEU A 68 -5.59 -11.74 2.94
CA LEU A 68 -4.96 -12.03 4.24
C LEU A 68 -4.00 -10.89 4.62
N TYR A 69 -3.05 -10.56 3.73
CA TYR A 69 -2.11 -9.46 3.90
C TYR A 69 -2.82 -8.12 4.19
N THR A 70 -3.79 -7.74 3.35
CA THR A 70 -4.55 -6.49 3.46
C THR A 70 -5.24 -6.38 4.83
N SER A 71 -5.83 -7.48 5.31
CA SER A 71 -6.51 -7.49 6.60
C SER A 71 -5.55 -7.27 7.78
N ILE A 72 -4.36 -7.89 7.73
CA ILE A 72 -3.35 -7.74 8.78
C ILE A 72 -2.76 -6.33 8.77
N VAL A 73 -2.39 -5.82 7.58
CA VAL A 73 -1.86 -4.46 7.45
C VAL A 73 -2.89 -3.43 7.92
N ARG A 74 -4.16 -3.53 7.49
CA ARG A 74 -5.25 -2.65 7.94
C ARG A 74 -5.36 -2.60 9.46
N LEU A 75 -5.25 -3.75 10.14
CA LEU A 75 -5.23 -3.82 11.61
C LEU A 75 -3.99 -3.13 12.22
N VAL A 76 -2.80 -3.33 11.64
CA VAL A 76 -1.56 -2.68 12.08
C VAL A 76 -1.63 -1.16 11.88
N GLU A 77 -2.20 -0.68 10.77
CA GLU A 77 -2.39 0.76 10.54
C GLU A 77 -3.36 1.37 11.55
N ALA A 78 -4.48 0.70 11.84
CA ALA A 78 -5.44 1.14 12.83
C ALA A 78 -4.80 1.20 14.23
N GLY A 79 -4.05 0.17 14.61
CA GLY A 79 -3.30 0.14 15.87
C GLY A 79 -2.30 1.30 15.98
N TRP A 80 -1.62 1.63 14.88
CA TRP A 80 -0.71 2.77 14.85
C TRP A 80 -1.45 4.10 15.04
N LEU A 81 -2.61 4.31 14.41
CA LEU A 81 -3.43 5.51 14.63
C LEU A 81 -3.94 5.60 16.06
N ILE A 82 -4.42 4.48 16.63
CA ILE A 82 -4.79 4.40 18.05
C ILE A 82 -3.61 4.80 18.94
N SER A 83 -2.39 4.37 18.59
CA SER A 83 -1.18 4.77 19.32
C SER A 83 -0.89 6.28 19.27
N GLN A 84 -1.46 7.04 18.33
CA GLN A 84 -1.30 8.49 18.25
C GLN A 84 -2.24 9.22 19.22
N ILE A 85 -3.47 8.73 19.37
CA ILE A 85 -4.50 9.32 20.22
C ILE A 85 -4.55 8.73 21.64
N ARG A 86 -4.06 7.49 21.81
CA ARG A 86 -4.15 6.74 23.06
C ARG A 86 -2.85 6.01 23.41
N PRO A 87 -2.60 5.78 24.71
CA PRO A 87 -3.27 6.46 25.83
C PRO A 87 -2.96 7.98 25.81
N ALA A 88 -3.63 8.77 26.64
CA ALA A 88 -3.41 10.22 26.66
C ALA A 88 -1.92 10.57 26.88
N LYS A 89 -1.44 11.71 26.39
CA LYS A 89 0.00 12.08 26.42
C LYS A 89 0.64 11.93 27.82
N GLU A 90 -0.09 12.31 28.87
CA GLU A 90 0.33 12.19 30.27
C GLU A 90 0.54 10.72 30.71
N GLN A 91 -0.31 9.82 30.22
CA GLN A 91 -0.22 8.39 30.49
C GLN A 91 0.91 7.74 29.65
N LYS A 92 1.15 8.22 28.42
CA LYS A 92 2.29 7.76 27.59
C LYS A 92 3.63 8.02 28.27
N ALA A 93 3.83 9.20 28.86
CA ALA A 93 5.05 9.52 29.61
C ALA A 93 5.23 8.56 30.80
N THR A 94 4.16 8.34 31.57
CA THR A 94 4.18 7.43 32.73
C THR A 94 4.46 5.96 32.35
N LEU A 95 3.95 5.51 31.19
CA LEU A 95 4.19 4.16 30.68
C LEU A 95 5.60 3.98 30.09
N SER A 96 6.22 5.06 29.63
CA SER A 96 7.61 5.09 29.15
C SER A 96 8.62 5.09 30.31
N ASP A 97 8.34 5.76 31.42
CA ASP A 97 9.29 5.92 32.54
C ASP A 97 9.38 4.69 33.46
N LYS A 98 8.30 3.93 33.63
CA LYS A 98 8.24 2.79 34.57
C LYS A 98 9.10 1.56 34.21
N PHE A 99 9.88 1.63 33.13
CA PHE A 99 10.79 0.54 32.72
C PHE A 99 12.27 0.96 32.70
N MET A 100 12.61 2.22 33.03
CA MET A 100 14.01 2.64 33.23
C MET A 100 14.51 2.44 34.66
N THR A 101 13.63 2.13 35.61
CA THR A 101 14.01 1.80 37.00
C THR A 101 13.63 0.36 37.34
N ARG A 102 14.61 -0.55 37.22
CA ARG A 102 14.64 -1.75 38.08
C ARG A 102 14.91 -1.26 39.51
N GLU A 103 13.87 -0.90 40.25
CA GLU A 103 13.99 -0.75 41.69
C GLU A 103 13.59 -2.06 42.39
N PRO A 104 14.49 -2.67 43.17
CA PRO A 104 14.15 -3.79 44.03
C PRO A 104 13.39 -3.27 45.26
N HIS A 105 12.25 -3.91 45.55
CA HIS A 105 11.51 -3.81 46.81
C HIS A 105 10.89 -2.45 47.17
N GLN A 106 9.64 -2.23 46.75
CA GLN A 106 8.71 -1.42 47.54
C GLN A 106 7.35 -2.08 47.70
N LYS A 107 6.86 -1.99 48.95
CA LYS A 107 5.64 -2.59 49.47
C LYS A 107 4.41 -2.08 48.72
N ARG A 108 3.55 -3.02 48.29
CA ARG A 108 2.29 -2.76 47.58
C ARG A 108 1.30 -2.02 48.48
N THR A 109 0.90 -0.82 48.08
CA THR A 109 -0.31 -0.13 48.54
C THR A 109 -1.37 -0.16 47.44
N PHE A 110 -2.58 -0.59 47.84
CA PHE A 110 -3.88 -0.51 47.15
C PHE A 110 -3.93 -0.85 45.64
N ILE A 111 -4.35 -2.08 45.37
CA ILE A 111 -4.69 -2.59 44.03
C ILE A 111 -6.02 -1.93 43.58
N LYS A 112 -5.95 -1.09 42.54
CA LYS A 112 -7.10 -0.75 41.69
C LYS A 112 -7.45 -1.99 40.82
N PRO A 113 -8.72 -2.17 40.42
CA PRO A 113 -9.24 -3.46 39.97
C PRO A 113 -8.47 -3.99 38.75
N ILE A 114 -8.27 -5.30 38.74
CA ILE A 114 -7.41 -6.10 37.85
C ILE A 114 -7.64 -5.79 36.35
N GLU A 115 -8.84 -5.32 35.96
CA GLU A 115 -9.23 -4.94 34.60
C GLU A 115 -8.54 -3.65 34.08
N GLN A 116 -8.26 -2.67 34.95
CA GLN A 116 -7.53 -1.46 34.51
C GLN A 116 -6.06 -1.74 34.24
N HIS A 117 -5.49 -2.78 34.86
CA HIS A 117 -4.12 -3.21 34.62
C HIS A 117 -3.94 -3.92 33.27
N THR A 118 -4.98 -4.59 32.75
CA THR A 118 -4.90 -5.33 31.49
C THR A 118 -4.89 -4.44 30.26
N VAL A 119 -5.80 -3.46 30.14
CA VAL A 119 -5.83 -2.53 28.98
C VAL A 119 -4.60 -1.63 28.95
N LEU A 120 -4.13 -1.15 30.11
CA LEU A 120 -2.92 -0.32 30.19
C LEU A 120 -1.68 -1.10 29.77
N ASN A 121 -1.59 -2.39 30.13
CA ASN A 121 -0.52 -3.27 29.64
C ASN A 121 -0.62 -3.49 28.14
N ALA A 122 -1.82 -3.68 27.59
CA ALA A 122 -2.04 -3.81 26.15
C ALA A 122 -1.60 -2.55 25.38
N TYR A 123 -2.02 -1.36 25.84
CA TYR A 123 -1.53 -0.09 25.30
C TYR A 123 -0.01 0.03 25.35
N LYS A 124 0.61 -0.44 26.43
CA LYS A 124 2.07 -0.43 26.57
C LYS A 124 2.76 -1.37 25.57
N VAL A 125 2.24 -2.57 25.36
CA VAL A 125 2.77 -3.52 24.34
C VAL A 125 2.66 -2.91 22.95
N MET A 126 1.51 -2.32 22.62
CA MET A 126 1.29 -1.65 21.33
C MET A 126 2.26 -0.49 21.12
N LEU A 127 2.41 0.41 22.09
CA LEU A 127 3.35 1.53 22.01
C LEU A 127 4.80 1.06 21.85
N GLN A 128 5.20 0.01 22.58
CA GLN A 128 6.55 -0.54 22.49
C GLN A 128 6.81 -1.14 21.11
N SER A 129 5.84 -1.87 20.55
CA SER A 129 5.95 -2.47 19.20
C SER A 129 6.23 -1.41 18.13
N TYR A 130 5.50 -0.28 18.16
CA TYR A 130 5.72 0.81 17.21
C TYR A 130 6.98 1.64 17.49
N LYS A 131 7.52 1.58 18.72
CA LYS A 131 8.77 2.26 19.09
C LYS A 131 10.01 1.46 18.66
N GLU A 132 9.99 0.15 18.89
CA GLU A 132 11.11 -0.76 18.60
C GLU A 132 11.24 -1.01 17.10
N ASP A 133 10.15 -1.45 16.45
CA ASP A 133 10.22 -1.89 15.05
C ASP A 133 9.91 -0.78 14.05
N LYS A 134 9.40 0.36 14.51
CA LYS A 134 8.80 1.43 13.70
C LYS A 134 7.63 0.90 12.87
N PHE A 135 6.54 1.65 12.82
CA PHE A 135 5.34 1.28 12.05
C PHE A 135 5.64 0.90 10.59
N PHE A 136 6.53 1.65 9.96
CA PHE A 136 6.86 1.45 8.56
C PHE A 136 7.58 0.10 8.31
N SER A 137 8.46 -0.35 9.21
CA SER A 137 9.17 -1.63 9.02
C SER A 137 8.24 -2.82 9.19
N LEU A 138 7.28 -2.76 10.11
CA LEU A 138 6.26 -3.82 10.26
C LEU A 138 5.46 -4.03 8.97
N ARG A 139 5.18 -2.95 8.22
CA ARG A 139 4.51 -3.05 6.91
C ARG A 139 5.41 -3.61 5.83
N ILE A 140 6.70 -3.23 5.83
CA ILE A 140 7.69 -3.81 4.92
C ILE A 140 7.76 -5.31 5.13
N ASP A 141 7.95 -5.74 6.38
CA ASP A 141 8.06 -7.17 6.73
C ASP A 141 6.83 -7.95 6.24
N LEU A 142 5.61 -7.45 6.52
CA LEU A 142 4.37 -8.06 6.03
C LEU A 142 4.29 -8.12 4.50
N PHE A 143 4.76 -7.07 3.82
CA PHE A 143 4.77 -7.02 2.36
C PHE A 143 5.80 -7.99 1.79
N GLU A 144 6.98 -8.10 2.40
CA GLU A 144 8.01 -9.07 2.03
C GLU A 144 7.49 -10.51 2.19
N PHE A 145 6.70 -10.80 3.24
CA PHE A 145 6.07 -12.11 3.40
C PHE A 145 5.12 -12.42 2.24
N LEU A 146 4.27 -11.45 1.87
CA LEU A 146 3.37 -11.59 0.72
C LEU A 146 4.15 -11.78 -0.58
N PHE A 147 5.14 -10.92 -0.83
CA PHE A 147 5.85 -10.86 -2.09
C PHE A 147 6.69 -12.11 -2.31
N GLU A 148 7.46 -12.55 -1.31
CA GLU A 148 8.22 -13.79 -1.37
C GLU A 148 7.31 -15.00 -1.52
N GLY A 149 6.25 -15.05 -0.72
CA GLY A 149 5.32 -16.19 -0.73
C GLY A 149 4.54 -16.34 -2.03
N LEU A 150 4.42 -15.28 -2.83
CA LEU A 150 3.83 -15.28 -4.17
C LEU A 150 4.87 -15.45 -5.30
N HIS A 151 6.12 -15.77 -4.97
CA HIS A 151 7.20 -16.16 -5.89
C HIS A 151 7.56 -15.08 -6.94
N PRO A 152 8.40 -14.09 -6.58
CA PRO A 152 8.80 -13.04 -7.51
C PRO A 152 9.92 -13.51 -8.44
N THR A 153 9.67 -13.51 -9.75
CA THR A 153 10.67 -13.89 -10.77
C THR A 153 11.08 -12.73 -11.67
N CYS A 154 10.35 -11.61 -11.64
CA CYS A 154 10.61 -10.43 -12.46
C CYS A 154 11.77 -9.54 -11.95
N VAL A 155 12.31 -9.83 -10.76
CA VAL A 155 13.41 -9.09 -10.15
C VAL A 155 14.34 -10.03 -9.41
N ASP A 156 15.63 -9.67 -9.37
CA ASP A 156 16.59 -10.31 -8.47
C ASP A 156 16.25 -9.92 -7.03
N TYR A 157 15.44 -10.76 -6.40
CA TYR A 157 14.92 -10.60 -5.05
C TYR A 157 15.44 -11.75 -4.21
N SER A 158 16.36 -11.43 -3.31
CA SER A 158 16.87 -12.36 -2.31
C SER A 158 16.53 -11.79 -0.94
N PRO A 159 15.36 -12.13 -0.38
CA PRO A 159 15.05 -11.67 0.96
C PRO A 159 15.94 -12.37 1.99
N SER A 160 16.38 -11.63 3.01
CA SER A 160 16.99 -12.22 4.22
C SER A 160 15.95 -12.83 5.18
N LEU A 161 14.74 -13.12 4.68
CA LEU A 161 13.54 -13.44 5.46
C LEU A 161 13.75 -14.61 6.43
N SER A 162 14.50 -15.64 6.03
CA SER A 162 14.69 -16.86 6.82
C SER A 162 15.29 -16.64 8.21
N GLU A 163 16.06 -15.56 8.41
CA GLU A 163 16.78 -15.32 9.67
C GLU A 163 15.90 -14.68 10.76
N TYR A 164 14.79 -14.02 10.39
CA TYR A 164 13.99 -13.22 11.34
C TYR A 164 12.47 -13.45 11.27
N LEU A 165 11.97 -14.28 10.35
CA LEU A 165 10.54 -14.58 10.16
C LEU A 165 9.81 -14.99 11.45
N VAL A 166 10.40 -15.90 12.24
CA VAL A 166 9.78 -16.40 13.48
C VAL A 166 9.69 -15.30 14.54
N ASP A 167 10.75 -14.51 14.69
CA ASP A 167 10.77 -13.38 15.62
C ASP A 167 9.75 -12.30 15.22
N ARG A 168 9.60 -12.06 13.91
CA ARG A 168 8.59 -11.14 13.38
C ARG A 168 7.17 -11.65 13.58
N TYR A 169 6.93 -12.93 13.35
CA TYR A 169 5.65 -13.55 13.68
C TYR A 169 5.31 -13.31 15.15
N HIS A 170 6.23 -13.58 16.08
CA HIS A 170 6.00 -13.35 17.50
C HIS A 170 5.80 -11.87 17.84
N CYS A 171 6.49 -10.94 17.19
CA CYS A 171 6.26 -9.51 17.38
C CYS A 171 4.85 -9.10 16.95
N LEU A 172 4.46 -9.41 15.71
CA LEU A 172 3.16 -9.08 15.16
C LEU A 172 2.02 -9.79 15.91
N SER A 173 2.22 -11.04 16.32
CA SER A 173 1.24 -11.81 17.11
C SER A 173 0.98 -11.18 18.48
N ARG A 174 2.01 -10.68 19.17
CA ARG A 174 1.88 -9.91 20.42
C ARG A 174 1.16 -8.58 20.21
N LEU A 175 1.41 -7.90 19.09
CA LEU A 175 0.71 -6.67 18.74
C LEU A 175 -0.79 -6.93 18.49
N ILE A 176 -1.12 -7.99 17.74
CA ILE A 176 -2.51 -8.41 17.48
C ILE A 176 -3.22 -8.73 18.80
N ASP A 177 -2.57 -9.46 19.70
CA ASP A 177 -3.12 -9.76 21.03
C ASP A 177 -3.40 -8.50 21.85
N ALA A 178 -2.46 -7.55 21.87
CA ALA A 178 -2.65 -6.26 22.52
C ALA A 178 -3.83 -5.47 21.93
N LEU A 179 -3.98 -5.45 20.60
CA LEU A 179 -5.09 -4.78 19.94
C LEU A 179 -6.44 -5.44 20.25
N TYR A 180 -6.48 -6.77 20.33
CA TYR A 180 -7.66 -7.50 20.78
C TYR A 180 -8.03 -7.16 22.23
N MET A 181 -7.06 -7.11 23.14
CA MET A 181 -7.30 -6.72 24.54
C MET A 181 -7.84 -5.27 24.65
N ILE A 182 -7.33 -4.35 23.83
CA ILE A 182 -7.86 -2.97 23.75
C ILE A 182 -9.31 -2.99 23.26
N HIS A 183 -9.59 -3.70 22.16
CA HIS A 183 -10.96 -3.86 21.65
C HIS A 183 -11.92 -4.46 22.70
N ASP A 184 -11.53 -5.54 23.37
CA ASP A 184 -12.41 -6.24 24.30
C ASP A 184 -12.76 -5.40 25.54
N GLN A 185 -11.81 -4.58 26.01
CA GLN A 185 -11.97 -3.76 27.23
C GLN A 185 -12.53 -2.36 26.93
N GLU A 186 -12.46 -1.91 25.68
CA GLU A 186 -12.94 -0.60 25.24
C GLU A 186 -14.04 -0.69 24.17
N LYS A 187 -14.90 -1.72 24.26
CA LYS A 187 -16.00 -1.95 23.30
C LYS A 187 -16.82 -0.69 23.07
N ARG A 188 -17.12 -0.40 21.79
CA ARG A 188 -17.97 0.72 21.33
C ARG A 188 -17.42 2.11 21.66
N ARG A 189 -16.11 2.24 21.85
CA ARG A 189 -15.48 3.54 22.04
C ARG A 189 -15.34 4.24 20.70
N GLU A 190 -15.72 5.51 20.68
CA GLU A 190 -15.54 6.40 19.53
C GLU A 190 -14.42 7.42 19.80
N SER A 191 -13.81 7.91 18.72
CA SER A 191 -12.86 9.03 18.76
C SER A 191 -13.54 10.27 19.35
N SER A 192 -12.89 10.94 20.31
CA SER A 192 -13.34 12.24 20.82
C SER A 192 -13.05 13.37 19.83
N GLU A 193 -13.59 14.58 20.04
CA GLU A 193 -13.24 15.75 19.23
C GLU A 193 -11.73 16.05 19.23
N GLU A 194 -11.05 15.86 20.37
CA GLU A 194 -9.59 16.00 20.46
C GLU A 194 -8.86 14.95 19.63
N ASP A 195 -9.37 13.71 19.60
CA ASP A 195 -8.79 12.64 18.78
C ASP A 195 -8.93 12.97 17.29
N LEU A 196 -10.09 13.49 16.88
CA LEU A 196 -10.34 13.88 15.50
C LEU A 196 -9.33 14.94 15.02
N LEU A 197 -9.04 15.96 15.84
CA LEU A 197 -8.02 16.97 15.52
C LEU A 197 -6.62 16.35 15.31
N ILE A 198 -6.28 15.32 16.07
CA ILE A 198 -5.02 14.59 15.90
C ILE A 198 -5.05 13.71 14.65
N LEU A 199 -6.19 13.07 14.36
CA LEU A 199 -6.36 12.12 13.25
C LEU A 199 -6.52 12.78 11.89
N GLU A 200 -7.07 13.99 11.82
CA GLU A 200 -7.23 14.78 10.59
C GLU A 200 -5.91 14.95 9.83
N LYS A 201 -4.80 15.13 10.56
CA LYS A 201 -3.47 15.24 9.93
C LYS A 201 -3.01 13.95 9.23
N TYR A 202 -3.68 12.82 9.42
CA TYR A 202 -3.38 11.55 8.77
C TYR A 202 -4.32 11.20 7.62
N GLN A 203 -5.43 11.93 7.44
CA GLN A 203 -6.36 11.73 6.32
C GLN A 203 -5.65 11.84 4.97
N LYS A 204 -6.02 10.99 4.01
CA LYS A 204 -5.40 10.96 2.69
C LYS A 204 -5.80 12.22 1.93
N ASP A 205 -4.93 13.23 1.93
CA ASP A 205 -5.11 14.37 1.04
C ASP A 205 -4.68 13.97 -0.37
N ASP A 206 -5.59 13.30 -1.08
CA ASP A 206 -5.42 12.88 -2.49
C ASP A 206 -5.40 14.09 -3.44
N THR A 207 -5.77 15.29 -2.97
CA THR A 207 -6.00 16.43 -3.85
C THR A 207 -4.77 17.31 -4.09
N SER A 208 -3.82 17.32 -3.16
CA SER A 208 -2.69 18.26 -3.21
C SER A 208 -1.39 17.71 -3.80
N GLY A 209 -1.29 16.39 -4.06
CA GLY A 209 -0.06 15.77 -4.58
C GLY A 209 1.16 15.79 -3.63
N ILE A 210 1.09 16.55 -2.53
CA ILE A 210 2.16 16.73 -1.55
C ILE A 210 2.49 15.40 -0.85
N ARG A 211 1.49 14.57 -0.53
CA ARG A 211 1.73 13.23 0.01
C ARG A 211 2.33 12.27 -1.02
N GLN A 212 2.03 12.46 -2.31
CA GLN A 212 2.52 11.58 -3.38
C GLN A 212 4.01 11.82 -3.67
N THR A 213 4.51 13.05 -3.50
CA THR A 213 5.95 13.34 -3.59
C THR A 213 6.74 12.72 -2.44
N ASP A 214 6.14 12.57 -1.26
CA ASP A 214 6.80 11.96 -0.12
C ASP A 214 6.90 10.43 -0.27
N ILE A 215 5.87 9.80 -0.85
CA ILE A 215 5.79 8.34 -1.00
C ILE A 215 6.89 7.77 -1.92
N TYR A 216 7.39 8.54 -2.87
CA TYR A 216 8.37 8.04 -3.85
C TYR A 216 9.67 8.82 -3.78
N ARG A 217 10.79 8.13 -3.61
CA ARG A 217 12.14 8.74 -3.62
C ARG A 217 12.69 8.98 -5.03
N HIS A 218 12.03 8.45 -6.04
CA HIS A 218 12.51 8.39 -7.41
C HIS A 218 11.74 9.37 -8.30
N GLN A 219 12.44 9.94 -9.26
CA GLN A 219 11.83 10.80 -10.26
C GLN A 219 11.23 9.96 -11.39
N LEU A 220 10.28 10.54 -12.12
CA LEU A 220 9.62 9.88 -13.24
C LEU A 220 10.62 9.49 -14.35
N ALA A 221 11.62 10.34 -14.59
CA ALA A 221 12.69 10.09 -15.56
C ALA A 221 13.54 8.86 -15.23
N ASP A 222 13.60 8.46 -13.95
CA ASP A 222 14.39 7.30 -13.52
C ASP A 222 13.65 5.97 -13.70
N MET A 223 12.37 5.98 -14.13
CA MET A 223 11.52 4.78 -14.17
C MET A 223 12.18 3.59 -14.87
N PHE A 224 12.73 3.82 -16.06
CA PHE A 224 13.34 2.77 -16.87
C PHE A 224 14.71 2.29 -16.37
N THR A 225 15.27 2.92 -15.33
CA THR A 225 16.45 2.39 -14.63
C THR A 225 16.11 1.12 -13.83
N TYR A 226 14.85 0.99 -13.41
CA TYR A 226 14.41 -0.07 -12.51
C TYR A 226 13.56 -1.13 -13.21
N SER A 227 12.66 -0.70 -14.10
CA SER A 227 11.78 -1.59 -14.86
C SER A 227 11.84 -1.19 -16.34
N LYS A 228 12.29 -2.10 -17.20
CA LYS A 228 12.44 -1.79 -18.63
C LYS A 228 11.08 -1.54 -19.26
N LYS A 229 11.04 -0.67 -20.26
CA LYS A 229 9.83 -0.32 -21.03
C LYS A 229 9.14 -1.57 -21.59
N GLU A 230 9.92 -2.49 -22.15
CA GLU A 230 9.44 -3.74 -22.75
C GLU A 230 8.78 -4.64 -21.71
N ASP A 231 9.39 -4.75 -20.53
CA ASP A 231 8.85 -5.55 -19.42
C ASP A 231 7.51 -4.99 -18.94
N LEU A 232 7.38 -3.66 -18.83
CA LEU A 232 6.14 -2.98 -18.46
C LEU A 232 5.03 -3.18 -19.51
N ARG A 233 5.35 -3.04 -20.80
CA ARG A 233 4.41 -3.28 -21.91
C ARG A 233 3.95 -4.74 -21.95
N GLN A 234 4.87 -5.67 -21.72
CA GLN A 234 4.54 -7.09 -21.64
C GLN A 234 3.67 -7.39 -20.42
N ALA A 235 3.96 -6.81 -19.26
CA ALA A 235 3.15 -6.98 -18.05
C ALA A 235 1.71 -6.47 -18.24
N LEU A 236 1.50 -5.33 -18.89
CA LEU A 236 0.16 -4.84 -19.24
C LEU A 236 -0.61 -5.83 -20.14
N SER A 237 0.09 -6.38 -21.13
CA SER A 237 -0.50 -7.30 -22.11
C SER A 237 -0.86 -8.65 -21.46
N SER A 238 0.10 -9.25 -20.75
CA SER A 238 -0.11 -10.52 -20.02
C SER A 238 -1.21 -10.38 -18.97
N SER A 239 -1.22 -9.29 -18.19
CA SER A 239 -2.26 -9.07 -17.18
C SER A 239 -3.66 -8.93 -17.80
N TYR A 240 -3.75 -8.37 -19.00
CA TYR A 240 -5.03 -8.29 -19.72
C TYR A 240 -5.46 -9.67 -20.27
N GLU A 241 -4.51 -10.50 -20.70
CA GLU A 241 -4.77 -11.86 -21.19
C GLU A 241 -5.27 -12.79 -20.07
N VAL A 242 -4.73 -12.68 -18.86
CA VAL A 242 -5.19 -13.46 -17.68
C VAL A 242 -6.71 -13.39 -17.51
N LEU A 243 -7.33 -12.24 -17.78
CA LEU A 243 -8.76 -11.99 -17.64
C LEU A 243 -9.66 -12.85 -18.55
N TYR A 244 -9.08 -13.51 -19.57
CA TYR A 244 -9.79 -14.42 -20.47
C TYR A 244 -9.81 -15.87 -19.98
N HIS A 245 -8.99 -16.20 -18.98
CA HIS A 245 -8.80 -17.56 -18.49
C HIS A 245 -9.39 -17.74 -17.10
N LYS A 246 -10.26 -18.73 -16.95
CA LYS A 246 -10.66 -19.20 -15.62
C LYS A 246 -9.54 -20.06 -15.05
N ASP A 247 -9.28 -19.97 -13.74
CA ASP A 247 -8.30 -20.80 -13.04
C ASP A 247 -6.86 -20.65 -13.59
N PHE A 248 -6.51 -19.47 -14.14
CA PHE A 248 -5.19 -19.20 -14.74
C PHE A 248 -4.04 -19.58 -13.80
N TRP A 249 -4.14 -19.21 -12.51
CA TRP A 249 -3.08 -19.42 -11.52
C TRP A 249 -2.93 -20.88 -11.08
N LYS A 250 -3.84 -21.80 -11.48
CA LYS A 250 -3.60 -23.24 -11.24
C LYS A 250 -2.44 -23.80 -12.07
N TYR A 251 -2.05 -23.08 -13.12
CA TYR A 251 -1.02 -23.53 -14.07
C TYR A 251 0.18 -22.56 -14.17
N HIS A 252 0.17 -21.47 -13.41
CA HIS A 252 1.21 -20.44 -13.44
C HIS A 252 1.64 -20.11 -12.01
N HIS A 253 2.95 -19.99 -11.77
CA HIS A 253 3.52 -20.07 -10.43
C HIS A 253 3.95 -18.75 -9.80
N ASP A 254 3.90 -17.64 -10.57
CA ASP A 254 4.60 -16.39 -10.20
C ASP A 254 3.65 -15.16 -10.03
N PRO A 255 2.59 -15.23 -9.19
CA PRO A 255 1.66 -14.12 -9.00
C PRO A 255 2.30 -12.84 -8.43
N ALA A 256 3.46 -12.93 -7.76
CA ALA A 256 4.17 -11.75 -7.26
C ALA A 256 4.57 -10.78 -8.37
N ASN A 257 4.80 -11.25 -9.60
CA ASN A 257 5.10 -10.38 -10.73
C ASN A 257 3.96 -9.40 -11.01
N VAL A 258 2.70 -9.82 -10.81
CA VAL A 258 1.55 -8.93 -10.94
C VAL A 258 1.63 -7.83 -9.90
N LEU A 259 1.90 -8.15 -8.64
CA LEU A 259 2.07 -7.15 -7.59
C LEU A 259 3.17 -6.15 -7.95
N TYR A 260 4.33 -6.65 -8.39
CA TYR A 260 5.46 -5.81 -8.79
C TYR A 260 5.07 -4.79 -9.85
N TYR A 261 4.52 -5.24 -10.98
CA TYR A 261 4.22 -4.34 -12.10
C TYR A 261 3.03 -3.44 -11.83
N PHE A 262 2.02 -3.88 -11.07
CA PHE A 262 0.90 -3.00 -10.71
C PHE A 262 1.34 -1.86 -9.78
N HIS A 263 2.30 -2.10 -8.89
CA HIS A 263 2.92 -1.00 -8.12
C HIS A 263 3.70 -0.03 -9.02
N ASP A 264 4.41 -0.53 -10.03
CA ASP A 264 5.08 0.32 -11.01
C ASP A 264 4.09 1.16 -11.84
N PHE A 265 2.94 0.59 -12.21
CA PHE A 265 1.88 1.32 -12.89
C PHE A 265 1.25 2.41 -12.01
N GLU A 266 1.05 2.14 -10.72
CA GLU A 266 0.59 3.14 -9.75
C GLU A 266 1.61 4.28 -9.61
N PHE A 267 2.91 3.96 -9.49
CA PHE A 267 3.99 4.95 -9.48
C PHE A 267 3.98 5.84 -10.73
N ILE A 268 3.86 5.24 -11.91
CA ILE A 268 3.79 5.96 -13.18
C ILE A 268 2.61 6.93 -13.19
N MET A 269 1.42 6.50 -12.77
CA MET A 269 0.23 7.37 -12.69
C MET A 269 0.43 8.54 -11.72
N ASP A 270 0.87 8.25 -10.49
CA ASP A 270 1.08 9.26 -9.45
C ASP A 270 2.12 10.30 -9.90
N ARG A 271 3.26 9.84 -10.44
CA ARG A 271 4.35 10.73 -10.85
C ARG A 271 4.04 11.51 -12.13
N SER A 272 3.31 10.95 -13.09
CA SER A 272 2.84 11.71 -14.25
C SER A 272 1.82 12.78 -13.85
N TYR A 273 0.96 12.51 -12.86
CA TYR A 273 0.06 13.52 -12.31
C TYR A 273 0.79 14.67 -11.62
N VAL A 274 1.77 14.34 -10.77
CA VAL A 274 2.64 15.34 -10.12
C VAL A 274 3.37 16.18 -11.16
N PHE A 275 3.96 15.54 -12.17
CA PHE A 275 4.63 16.21 -13.28
C PHE A 275 3.70 17.21 -13.97
N LEU A 276 2.48 16.80 -14.32
CA LEU A 276 1.47 17.68 -14.92
C LEU A 276 1.20 18.90 -14.03
N LYS A 277 0.99 18.71 -12.72
CA LYS A 277 0.73 19.83 -11.79
C LYS A 277 1.92 20.79 -11.72
N GLU A 278 3.13 20.28 -11.64
CA GLU A 278 4.34 21.10 -11.61
C GLU A 278 4.54 21.90 -12.91
N SER A 279 4.31 21.29 -14.07
CA SER A 279 4.41 21.97 -15.36
C SER A 279 3.34 23.06 -15.51
N LEU A 280 2.11 22.80 -15.05
CA LEU A 280 1.04 23.82 -15.04
C LEU A 280 1.36 24.98 -14.09
N LEU A 281 1.93 24.72 -12.92
CA LEU A 281 2.37 25.76 -11.97
C LEU A 281 3.50 26.63 -12.53
N LYS A 282 4.36 26.06 -13.38
CA LYS A 282 5.41 26.79 -14.12
C LYS A 282 4.88 27.54 -15.34
N ASN A 283 3.56 27.57 -15.57
CA ASN A 283 2.90 28.16 -16.73
C ASN A 283 3.31 27.53 -18.08
N THR A 284 3.74 26.27 -18.08
CA THR A 284 3.97 25.55 -19.34
C THR A 284 2.64 25.33 -20.05
N ALA A 285 2.52 25.81 -21.29
CA ALA A 285 1.29 25.66 -22.05
C ALA A 285 1.07 24.19 -22.44
N PRO A 286 -0.08 23.56 -22.10
CA PRO A 286 -0.34 22.16 -22.46
C PRO A 286 -0.30 21.91 -23.97
N ASP A 287 -0.72 22.89 -24.77
CA ASP A 287 -0.71 22.83 -26.23
C ASP A 287 0.68 23.05 -26.87
N GLN A 288 1.72 23.31 -26.07
CA GLN A 288 3.08 23.53 -26.58
C GLN A 288 3.61 22.26 -27.23
N GLU A 289 4.12 22.41 -28.45
CA GLU A 289 4.75 21.29 -29.16
C GLU A 289 6.16 21.00 -28.62
N TRP A 290 6.43 19.73 -28.38
CA TRP A 290 7.73 19.22 -27.95
C TRP A 290 8.59 18.88 -29.17
N GLY A 291 9.91 19.08 -29.05
CA GLY A 291 10.88 18.88 -30.13
C GLY A 291 11.20 17.40 -30.40
N ILE A 292 10.18 16.55 -30.52
CA ILE A 292 10.32 15.09 -30.58
C ILE A 292 10.67 14.65 -32.02
N PRO A 293 11.73 13.85 -32.22
CA PRO A 293 12.09 13.31 -33.53
C PRO A 293 11.01 12.39 -34.14
N ASP A 294 10.79 12.48 -35.45
CA ASP A 294 9.75 11.70 -36.14
C ASP A 294 9.92 10.18 -36.01
N ASN A 295 11.16 9.67 -35.90
CA ASN A 295 11.41 8.24 -35.69
C ASN A 295 10.88 7.76 -34.33
N ILE A 296 11.01 8.57 -33.28
CA ILE A 296 10.46 8.27 -31.94
C ILE A 296 8.93 8.31 -31.99
N LEU A 297 8.35 9.28 -32.70
CA LEU A 297 6.89 9.39 -32.85
C LEU A 297 6.26 8.19 -33.59
N GLN A 298 7.01 7.56 -34.49
CA GLN A 298 6.55 6.39 -35.26
C GLN A 298 6.54 5.09 -34.42
N GLU A 299 7.29 5.04 -33.33
CA GLU A 299 7.37 3.88 -32.42
C GLU A 299 6.29 3.90 -31.32
N MET A 300 5.50 4.97 -31.24
CA MET A 300 4.41 5.13 -30.28
C MET A 300 3.15 4.38 -30.78
N GLU A 301 2.66 3.44 -29.98
CA GLU A 301 1.54 2.56 -30.32
C GLU A 301 0.19 3.15 -29.89
N SER A 302 0.18 3.96 -28.82
CA SER A 302 -1.06 4.34 -28.14
C SER A 302 -1.54 5.77 -28.40
N LEU A 303 -0.67 6.61 -28.95
CA LEU A 303 -0.94 8.03 -29.17
C LEU A 303 -1.01 8.33 -30.68
N HIS A 304 -2.04 9.04 -31.12
CA HIS A 304 -2.10 9.48 -32.52
C HIS A 304 -0.95 10.47 -32.80
N LEU A 305 -0.34 10.41 -34.00
CA LEU A 305 0.81 11.25 -34.41
C LEU A 305 0.68 12.76 -34.10
N LYS A 306 -0.55 13.30 -34.06
CA LYS A 306 -0.81 14.72 -33.73
C LYS A 306 -0.80 15.00 -32.21
N GLU A 307 -1.14 14.02 -31.38
CA GLU A 307 -1.17 14.10 -29.92
C GLU A 307 0.23 13.86 -29.34
N ASN A 308 1.04 13.03 -30.00
CA ASN A 308 2.42 12.78 -29.59
C ASN A 308 3.32 14.02 -29.58
N LYS A 309 3.02 15.05 -30.38
CA LYS A 309 3.78 16.30 -30.34
C LYS A 309 3.40 17.19 -29.15
N ARG A 310 2.32 16.90 -28.44
CA ARG A 310 1.82 17.69 -27.29
C ARG A 310 1.55 16.79 -26.08
N PRO A 311 2.59 16.15 -25.49
CA PRO A 311 2.39 15.14 -24.46
C PRO A 311 1.72 15.69 -23.18
N LEU A 312 1.97 16.96 -22.83
CA LEU A 312 1.31 17.62 -21.70
C LEU A 312 -0.20 17.78 -21.91
N LYS A 313 -0.64 18.07 -23.13
CA LYS A 313 -2.07 18.14 -23.47
C LYS A 313 -2.73 16.78 -23.26
N TYR A 314 -2.11 15.72 -23.75
CA TYR A 314 -2.60 14.36 -23.56
C TYR A 314 -2.76 14.02 -22.07
N LEU A 315 -1.73 14.27 -21.25
CA LEU A 315 -1.83 14.03 -19.80
C LEU A 315 -2.99 14.82 -19.16
N LYS A 316 -3.10 16.11 -19.52
CA LYS A 316 -4.18 16.96 -19.01
C LYS A 316 -5.55 16.39 -19.39
N GLU A 317 -5.76 16.03 -20.65
CA GLU A 317 -7.03 15.49 -21.13
C GLU A 317 -7.39 14.16 -20.43
N MET A 318 -6.42 13.26 -20.23
CA MET A 318 -6.67 11.99 -19.53
C MET A 318 -7.06 12.19 -18.06
N PHE A 319 -6.44 13.13 -17.36
CA PHE A 319 -6.79 13.47 -15.98
C PHE A 319 -8.02 14.38 -15.84
N ASP A 320 -8.44 15.05 -16.93
CA ASP A 320 -9.71 15.78 -17.00
C ASP A 320 -10.89 14.81 -17.25
N ILE A 321 -10.68 13.70 -17.98
CA ILE A 321 -11.69 12.66 -18.23
C ILE A 321 -12.02 11.88 -16.95
N ARG A 322 -10.99 11.48 -16.20
CA ARG A 322 -11.09 10.80 -14.91
C ARG A 322 -10.03 11.33 -13.97
N THR A 323 -10.42 11.54 -12.73
CA THR A 323 -9.52 11.94 -11.66
C THR A 323 -8.46 10.85 -11.39
N LEU A 324 -7.32 11.24 -10.82
CA LEU A 324 -6.29 10.28 -10.41
C LEU A 324 -6.87 9.20 -9.47
N LYS A 325 -7.75 9.58 -8.55
CA LYS A 325 -8.40 8.64 -7.62
C LYS A 325 -9.22 7.58 -8.36
N GLU A 326 -9.97 7.97 -9.39
CA GLU A 326 -10.74 7.04 -10.22
C GLU A 326 -9.81 6.10 -11.00
N TRP A 327 -8.75 6.63 -11.62
CA TRP A 327 -7.76 5.80 -12.33
C TRP A 327 -7.10 4.76 -11.41
N LYS A 328 -6.70 5.17 -10.19
CA LYS A 328 -6.12 4.26 -9.19
C LYS A 328 -7.12 3.20 -8.72
N SER A 329 -8.37 3.58 -8.52
CA SER A 329 -9.42 2.64 -8.17
C SER A 329 -9.62 1.59 -9.26
N GLU A 330 -9.61 1.99 -10.54
CA GLU A 330 -9.75 1.05 -11.65
C GLU A 330 -8.52 0.15 -11.82
N LEU A 331 -7.31 0.68 -11.57
CA LEU A 331 -6.10 -0.15 -11.55
C LEU A 331 -6.15 -1.19 -10.43
N ALA A 332 -6.56 -0.81 -9.21
CA ALA A 332 -6.71 -1.73 -8.09
C ALA A 332 -7.75 -2.82 -8.39
N ASN A 333 -8.90 -2.43 -8.95
CA ASN A 333 -9.93 -3.39 -9.40
C ASN A 333 -9.38 -4.36 -10.46
N TRP A 334 -8.56 -3.87 -11.39
CA TRP A 334 -7.91 -4.71 -12.39
C TRP A 334 -6.93 -5.69 -11.74
N GLN A 335 -6.13 -5.24 -10.77
CA GLN A 335 -5.21 -6.10 -10.03
C GLN A 335 -5.93 -7.24 -9.33
N GLU A 336 -7.02 -6.92 -8.62
CA GLU A 336 -7.86 -7.93 -7.96
C GLU A 336 -8.43 -8.93 -8.96
N ALA A 337 -8.95 -8.44 -10.09
CA ALA A 337 -9.48 -9.29 -11.15
C ALA A 337 -8.44 -10.28 -11.69
N VAL A 338 -7.22 -9.80 -11.96
CA VAL A 338 -6.09 -10.64 -12.40
C VAL A 338 -5.77 -11.72 -11.38
N LEU A 339 -5.80 -11.40 -10.08
CA LEU A 339 -5.44 -12.33 -9.01
C LEU A 339 -6.59 -13.27 -8.58
N SER A 340 -7.82 -13.07 -9.06
CA SER A 340 -9.03 -13.72 -8.54
C SER A 340 -9.35 -15.13 -9.06
N ASN A 341 -8.61 -15.64 -10.07
CA ASN A 341 -8.94 -16.85 -10.84
C ASN A 341 -10.33 -16.87 -11.52
N LYS A 342 -11.09 -15.77 -11.47
CA LYS A 342 -12.43 -15.67 -12.06
C LYS A 342 -12.35 -15.11 -13.47
N LYS A 343 -13.14 -15.67 -14.36
CA LYS A 343 -13.41 -15.05 -15.66
C LYS A 343 -14.29 -13.82 -15.44
N ILE A 344 -13.83 -12.67 -15.89
CA ILE A 344 -14.58 -11.42 -15.72
C ILE A 344 -15.67 -11.22 -16.78
N PRO A 345 -16.76 -10.52 -16.41
CA PRO A 345 -17.77 -10.00 -17.33
C PRO A 345 -17.23 -9.09 -18.44
N TYR A 346 -17.99 -8.88 -19.52
CA TYR A 346 -17.58 -8.12 -20.70
C TYR A 346 -17.47 -6.60 -20.46
N ASP A 347 -18.35 -6.05 -19.64
CA ASP A 347 -18.35 -4.65 -19.21
C ASP A 347 -17.04 -4.29 -18.49
N GLN A 348 -16.61 -5.11 -17.52
CA GLN A 348 -15.33 -4.91 -16.82
C GLN A 348 -14.12 -5.00 -17.77
N LYS A 349 -14.19 -5.85 -18.81
CA LYS A 349 -13.12 -5.92 -19.82
C LYS A 349 -12.93 -4.60 -20.57
N THR A 350 -14.02 -3.90 -20.86
CA THR A 350 -13.96 -2.62 -21.55
C THR A 350 -13.25 -1.59 -20.68
N THR A 351 -13.60 -1.51 -19.39
CA THR A 351 -12.93 -0.64 -18.43
C THR A 351 -11.44 -0.94 -18.32
N TYR A 352 -11.05 -2.21 -18.15
CA TYR A 352 -9.63 -2.58 -18.03
C TYR A 352 -8.84 -2.37 -19.34
N LYS A 353 -9.50 -2.43 -20.49
CA LYS A 353 -8.90 -2.05 -21.76
C LYS A 353 -8.54 -0.56 -21.79
N GLU A 354 -9.42 0.30 -21.29
CA GLU A 354 -9.17 1.74 -21.20
C GLU A 354 -8.02 2.05 -20.22
N VAL A 355 -8.00 1.40 -19.05
CA VAL A 355 -6.87 1.52 -18.09
C VAL A 355 -5.55 1.09 -18.73
N ARG A 356 -5.54 -0.04 -19.44
CA ARG A 356 -4.36 -0.50 -20.18
C ARG A 356 -3.90 0.51 -21.23
N GLN A 357 -4.82 1.09 -22.00
CA GLN A 357 -4.50 2.10 -23.01
C GLN A 357 -3.90 3.35 -22.36
N PHE A 358 -4.50 3.82 -21.27
CA PHE A 358 -3.98 4.96 -20.50
C PHE A 358 -2.56 4.69 -19.99
N LEU A 359 -2.32 3.56 -19.34
CA LEU A 359 -0.98 3.21 -18.83
C LEU A 359 0.04 3.05 -19.95
N THR A 360 -0.35 2.53 -21.11
CA THR A 360 0.52 2.47 -22.29
C THR A 360 0.92 3.89 -22.73
N GLY A 361 -0.04 4.82 -22.78
CA GLY A 361 0.22 6.22 -23.08
C GLY A 361 1.09 6.92 -22.04
N LEU A 362 0.98 6.54 -20.76
CA LEU A 362 1.87 7.05 -19.72
C LEU A 362 3.31 6.52 -19.86
N ILE A 363 3.48 5.23 -20.21
CA ILE A 363 4.82 4.67 -20.47
C ILE A 363 5.47 5.39 -21.66
N GLU A 364 4.71 5.62 -22.72
CA GLU A 364 5.17 6.38 -23.88
C GLU A 364 5.48 7.84 -23.52
N PHE A 365 4.63 8.48 -22.71
CA PHE A 365 4.89 9.82 -22.20
C PHE A 365 6.25 9.94 -21.49
N ILE A 366 6.63 8.96 -20.67
CA ILE A 366 7.92 8.97 -19.94
C ILE A 366 9.10 9.03 -20.90
N GLU A 367 9.02 8.30 -22.02
CA GLU A 367 10.05 8.30 -23.07
C GLU A 367 10.17 9.65 -23.78
N LEU A 368 9.11 10.45 -23.76
CA LEU A 368 9.09 11.78 -24.35
C LEU A 368 9.64 12.87 -23.43
N ILE A 369 9.73 12.64 -22.11
CA ILE A 369 10.22 13.62 -21.12
C ILE A 369 11.55 14.28 -21.50
N PRO A 370 12.56 13.57 -22.04
CA PRO A 370 13.83 14.20 -22.46
C PRO A 370 13.69 15.30 -23.53
N TYR A 371 12.54 15.36 -24.23
CA TYR A 371 12.23 16.36 -25.26
C TYR A 371 11.35 17.50 -24.74
N GLU A 372 11.09 17.57 -23.43
CA GLU A 372 10.36 18.68 -22.81
C GLU A 372 11.06 20.01 -23.14
N PRO A 373 10.34 21.01 -23.68
CA PRO A 373 10.91 22.32 -23.97
C PRO A 373 11.42 23.01 -22.70
N GLU A 374 12.61 23.59 -22.77
CA GLU A 374 13.11 24.43 -21.69
C GLU A 374 12.17 25.63 -21.47
N VAL A 375 11.66 25.77 -20.25
CA VAL A 375 10.89 26.95 -19.84
C VAL A 375 11.86 28.14 -19.80
N ARG A 376 11.78 29.02 -20.81
CA ARG A 376 12.47 30.31 -20.78
C ARG A 376 11.77 31.19 -19.74
N ILE A 377 12.37 31.30 -18.56
CA ILE A 377 11.94 32.23 -17.49
C ILE A 377 12.28 33.66 -17.87
#